data_AF-A0A8T0NN58-F1
#
_entry.id   AF-A0A8T0NN58-F1
#
_cell.length_a   1.000
_cell.length_b   1.000
_cell.length_c   1.000
_cell.angle_alpha   90.00
_cell.angle_beta   90.00
_cell.angle_gamma   90.00
#
_symmetry.space_group_name_H-M   'P 1'
#
loop_
_entity.id
_entity.type
_entity.pdbx_description
1 polymer ?
#
loop_
_entity_poly.entity_id
_entity_poly.type
_entity_poly.pdbx_seq_one_letter_code
_entity_poly.pdbx_strand_id
1 'polypeptide(L)'
;MFSSLPKEQSFERIINAGTKHWLLFINKILVLQITYLLNHLIQLSKTGFSKATQRLDGIYAFFAVLRFSAVDSKADGTVLEKLWPLIAQNEPSLISLQLLPKLADDDCLAALDLLHSFLVEHLFRAQEYFSIQASLQVLIYLACHPNWEVRKVAYDATKKVLSSSSDLAEDTLYLFTDWFFISWRETVNVETRVFTCRPIDIKC
;
A
#
# COMPACT_ATOMS: atom_id res chain seq x y z
N MET A 1 55.45 47.13 22.50
CA MET A 1 55.03 46.16 23.53
C MET A 1 53.77 45.48 23.00
N PHE A 2 53.88 44.19 22.73
CA PHE A 2 52.87 43.16 22.41
C PHE A 2 51.57 43.49 21.64
N SER A 3 51.43 42.70 20.58
CA SER A 3 50.31 42.42 19.69
C SER A 3 49.04 41.86 20.34
N SER A 4 47.95 41.90 19.54
CA SER A 4 46.81 40.95 19.45
C SER A 4 45.66 41.18 20.46
N LEU A 5 44.35 41.12 20.15
CA LEU A 5 43.55 40.25 19.27
C LEU A 5 42.16 40.88 18.97
N PRO A 6 41.57 40.71 17.77
CA PRO A 6 40.13 40.49 17.63
C PRO A 6 39.92 39.06 17.12
N LYS A 7 39.98 38.06 18.00
CA LYS A 7 39.80 36.64 17.61
C LYS A 7 38.43 36.05 17.96
N GLU A 8 37.66 36.63 18.88
CA GLU A 8 36.40 35.99 19.32
C GLU A 8 35.24 36.08 18.31
N GLN A 9 35.04 37.20 17.63
CA GLN A 9 33.96 37.31 16.62
C GLN A 9 34.24 36.55 15.30
N SER A 10 35.50 36.26 15.01
CA SER A 10 35.90 35.49 13.82
C SER A 10 35.73 33.98 14.05
N PHE A 11 36.09 33.50 15.25
CA PHE A 11 35.97 32.09 15.62
C PHE A 11 34.52 31.59 15.67
N GLU A 12 33.57 32.35 16.23
CA GLU A 12 32.15 31.95 16.21
C GLU A 12 31.56 31.87 14.80
N ARG A 13 31.97 32.75 13.88
CA ARG A 13 31.54 32.70 12.47
C ARG A 13 32.15 31.53 11.72
N ILE A 14 33.41 31.18 12.02
CA ILE A 14 34.10 30.02 11.43
C ILE A 14 33.51 28.71 11.98
N ILE A 15 33.18 28.64 13.27
CA ILE A 15 32.49 27.49 13.87
C ILE A 15 31.09 27.36 13.27
N ASN A 16 30.31 28.45 13.14
CA ASN A 16 28.98 28.43 12.52
C ASN A 16 29.01 28.12 11.02
N ALA A 17 30.02 28.57 10.27
CA ALA A 17 30.18 28.23 8.86
C ALA A 17 30.62 26.77 8.69
N GLY A 18 31.52 26.29 9.56
CA GLY A 18 32.00 24.91 9.60
C GLY A 18 30.91 23.92 9.98
N THR A 19 30.07 24.22 10.98
CA THR A 19 28.91 23.39 11.35
C THR A 19 27.83 23.41 10.30
N LYS A 20 27.55 24.56 9.65
CA LYS A 20 26.63 24.59 8.50
C LYS A 20 27.12 23.74 7.34
N HIS A 21 28.41 23.81 7.01
CA HIS A 21 28.99 23.01 5.93
C HIS A 21 29.02 21.51 6.29
N TRP A 22 29.27 21.16 7.55
CA TRP A 22 29.18 19.80 8.06
C TRP A 22 27.74 19.26 8.06
N LEU A 23 26.76 20.07 8.49
CA LEU A 23 25.34 19.71 8.44
C LEU A 23 24.86 19.54 7.00
N LEU A 24 25.30 20.41 6.07
CA LEU A 24 25.02 20.26 4.65
C LEU A 24 25.68 19.00 4.07
N PHE A 25 26.88 18.64 4.51
CA PHE A 25 27.56 17.42 4.07
C PHE A 25 26.89 16.16 4.60
N ILE A 26 26.52 16.12 5.88
CA ILE A 26 25.73 15.03 6.48
C ILE A 26 24.38 14.91 5.78
N ASN A 27 23.68 16.03 5.58
CA ASN A 27 22.41 16.06 4.88
C ASN A 27 22.55 15.53 3.45
N LYS A 28 23.62 15.92 2.74
CA LYS A 28 23.91 15.42 1.39
C LYS A 28 24.22 13.92 1.35
N ILE A 29 24.96 13.38 2.31
CA ILE A 29 25.20 11.93 2.44
C ILE A 29 23.89 11.19 2.71
N LEU A 30 23.08 11.71 3.63
CA LEU A 30 21.78 11.13 3.98
C LEU A 30 20.84 11.11 2.76
N VAL A 31 20.79 12.21 2.01
CA VAL A 31 20.03 12.32 0.75
C VAL A 31 20.53 11.32 -0.30
N LEU A 32 21.85 11.14 -0.44
CA LEU A 32 22.42 10.17 -1.38
C LEU A 32 22.06 8.72 -1.00
N GLN A 33 22.10 8.38 0.29
CA GLN A 33 21.70 7.07 0.78
C GLN A 33 20.21 6.79 0.55
N ILE A 34 19.34 7.77 0.85
CA ILE A 34 17.90 7.68 0.61
C ILE A 34 17.61 7.52 -0.90
N THR A 35 18.30 8.30 -1.75
CA THR A 35 18.14 8.20 -3.20
C THR A 35 18.59 6.83 -3.74
N TYR A 36 19.70 6.30 -3.23
CA TYR A 36 20.18 4.97 -3.61
C TYR A 36 19.22 3.86 -3.20
N LEU A 37 18.69 3.92 -1.97
CA LEU A 37 17.68 3.00 -1.48
C LEU A 37 16.40 3.09 -2.30
N LEU A 38 15.92 4.29 -2.60
CA LEU A 38 14.75 4.53 -3.44
C LEU A 38 14.92 3.90 -4.82
N ASN A 39 16.09 4.05 -5.44
CA ASN A 39 16.40 3.40 -6.72
C ASN A 39 16.32 1.87 -6.63
N HIS A 40 16.80 1.26 -5.54
CA HIS A 40 16.69 -0.18 -5.33
C HIS A 40 15.23 -0.61 -5.16
N LEU A 41 14.45 0.12 -4.38
CA LEU A 41 13.03 -0.17 -4.15
C LEU A 41 12.21 -0.04 -5.45
N ILE A 42 12.50 0.96 -6.29
CA ILE A 42 11.88 1.10 -7.61
C ILE A 42 12.18 -0.12 -8.49
N GLN A 43 13.43 -0.58 -8.52
CA GLN A 43 13.80 -1.76 -9.32
C GLN A 43 13.14 -3.02 -8.78
N LEU A 44 13.14 -3.21 -7.45
CA LEU A 44 12.51 -4.36 -6.80
C LEU A 44 11.00 -4.39 -7.05
N SER A 45 10.34 -3.23 -7.01
CA SER A 45 8.93 -3.07 -7.39
C SER A 45 8.72 -3.56 -8.82
N LYS A 46 9.47 -3.04 -9.80
CA LYS A 46 9.34 -3.48 -11.20
C LYS A 46 9.51 -4.98 -11.35
N THR A 47 10.56 -5.55 -10.75
CA THR A 47 10.81 -7.00 -10.87
C THR A 47 9.73 -7.83 -10.20
N GLY A 48 9.23 -7.41 -9.03
CA GLY A 48 8.20 -8.14 -8.30
C GLY A 48 6.84 -8.10 -8.99
N PHE A 49 6.53 -7.02 -9.71
CA PHE A 49 5.32 -6.95 -10.52
C PHE A 49 5.42 -7.74 -11.84
N SER A 50 6.62 -8.01 -12.36
CA SER A 50 6.82 -8.88 -13.54
C SER A 50 7.01 -10.37 -13.24
N LYS A 51 7.35 -10.75 -11.99
CA LYS A 51 7.63 -12.14 -11.61
C LYS A 51 6.78 -12.59 -10.43
N ALA A 52 5.95 -13.62 -10.66
CA ALA A 52 5.04 -14.15 -9.64
C ALA A 52 5.74 -14.59 -8.34
N THR A 53 6.97 -15.11 -8.41
CA THR A 53 7.74 -15.56 -7.23
C THR A 53 8.26 -14.43 -6.36
N GLN A 54 8.38 -13.21 -6.90
CA GLN A 54 8.86 -12.02 -6.19
C GLN A 54 7.72 -11.03 -5.91
N ARG A 55 6.46 -11.50 -6.03
CA ARG A 55 5.30 -10.61 -6.01
C ARG A 55 5.15 -9.87 -4.69
N LEU A 56 5.37 -10.56 -3.59
CA LEU A 56 5.33 -9.96 -2.25
C LEU A 56 6.45 -8.94 -2.07
N ASP A 57 7.69 -9.28 -2.45
CA ASP A 57 8.81 -8.33 -2.41
C ASP A 57 8.50 -7.06 -3.21
N GLY A 58 7.83 -7.22 -4.36
CA GLY A 58 7.34 -6.11 -5.18
C GLY A 58 6.29 -5.25 -4.47
N ILE A 59 5.33 -5.86 -3.79
CA ILE A 59 4.29 -5.16 -3.01
C ILE A 59 4.91 -4.36 -1.86
N TYR A 60 5.80 -4.98 -1.07
CA TYR A 60 6.51 -4.30 0.03
C TYR A 60 7.39 -3.16 -0.48
N ALA A 61 8.16 -3.41 -1.55
CA ALA A 61 9.01 -2.40 -2.14
C ALA A 61 8.19 -1.23 -2.67
N PHE A 62 7.05 -1.52 -3.31
CA PHE A 62 6.22 -0.49 -3.89
C PHE A 62 5.53 0.37 -2.84
N PHE A 63 5.00 -0.25 -1.79
CA PHE A 63 4.49 0.47 -0.63
C PHE A 63 5.56 1.39 -0.03
N ALA A 64 6.79 0.91 0.13
CA ALA A 64 7.89 1.74 0.61
C ALA A 64 8.15 2.94 -0.33
N VAL A 65 8.14 2.75 -1.66
CA VAL A 65 8.27 3.86 -2.63
C VAL A 65 7.18 4.91 -2.43
N LEU A 66 5.93 4.51 -2.21
CA LEU A 66 4.82 5.46 -1.92
C LEU A 66 5.06 6.23 -0.62
N ARG A 67 5.52 5.54 0.44
CA ARG A 67 5.86 6.21 1.70
C ARG A 67 7.02 7.20 1.54
N PHE A 68 8.01 6.87 0.73
CA PHE A 68 9.10 7.81 0.41
C PHE A 68 8.61 9.01 -0.39
N SER A 69 7.71 8.81 -1.35
CA SER A 69 7.17 9.89 -2.17
C SER A 69 6.30 10.86 -1.37
N ALA A 70 5.52 10.35 -0.41
CA ALA A 70 4.73 11.17 0.49
C ALA A 70 5.58 12.12 1.37
N VAL A 71 6.83 11.75 1.66
CA VAL A 71 7.78 12.57 2.44
C VAL A 71 8.64 13.49 1.54
N ASP A 72 8.92 13.07 0.30
CA ASP A 72 9.67 13.85 -0.69
C ASP A 72 8.82 14.18 -1.92
N SER A 73 8.15 15.33 -1.86
CA SER A 73 7.27 15.83 -2.92
C SER A 73 7.98 16.06 -4.27
N LYS A 74 9.32 16.10 -4.32
CA LYS A 74 10.07 16.20 -5.58
C LYS A 74 10.30 14.84 -6.24
N ALA A 75 10.37 13.76 -5.44
CA ALA A 75 10.47 12.40 -5.94
C ALA A 75 9.11 11.90 -6.48
N ASP A 76 8.01 12.30 -5.84
CA ASP A 76 6.63 11.92 -6.15
C ASP A 76 6.27 12.11 -7.64
N GLY A 77 6.45 13.32 -8.16
CA GLY A 77 5.99 13.66 -9.52
C GLY A 77 6.80 13.10 -10.69
N THR A 78 7.97 12.47 -10.48
CA THR A 78 8.79 11.95 -11.59
C THR A 78 9.07 10.46 -11.51
N VAL A 79 9.14 9.91 -10.30
CA VAL A 79 9.38 8.49 -10.06
C VAL A 79 8.09 7.70 -10.24
N LEU A 80 7.02 8.13 -9.57
CA LEU A 80 5.77 7.38 -9.57
C LEU A 80 5.07 7.45 -10.92
N GLU A 81 5.04 8.61 -11.58
CA GLU A 81 4.51 8.80 -12.94
C GLU A 81 5.07 7.80 -13.96
N LYS A 82 6.33 7.37 -13.79
CA LYS A 82 6.94 6.35 -14.66
C LYS A 82 6.71 4.93 -14.18
N LEU A 83 6.43 4.74 -12.89
CA LEU A 83 6.31 3.44 -12.25
C LEU A 83 4.88 2.88 -12.35
N TRP A 84 3.86 3.71 -12.18
CA TRP A 84 2.45 3.31 -12.33
C TRP A 84 2.15 2.55 -13.63
N PRO A 85 2.48 3.07 -14.83
CA PRO A 85 2.16 2.38 -16.08
C PRO A 85 2.92 1.06 -16.22
N LEU A 86 4.15 0.97 -15.70
CA LEU A 86 4.93 -0.26 -15.75
C LEU A 86 4.32 -1.35 -14.85
N ILE A 87 3.85 -0.97 -13.67
CA ILE A 87 3.18 -1.89 -12.76
C ILE A 87 1.84 -2.32 -13.35
N ALA A 88 1.02 -1.36 -13.82
CA ALA A 88 -0.29 -1.63 -14.41
C ALA A 88 -0.23 -2.51 -15.66
N GLN A 89 0.82 -2.37 -16.48
CA GLN A 89 1.05 -3.23 -17.64
C GLN A 89 1.21 -4.70 -17.26
N ASN A 90 1.87 -4.98 -16.14
CA ASN A 90 2.09 -6.35 -15.67
C ASN A 90 0.91 -6.85 -14.85
N GLU A 91 0.35 -6.02 -13.97
CA GLU A 91 -0.82 -6.35 -13.17
C GLU A 91 -1.75 -5.14 -12.94
N PRO A 92 -2.88 -5.06 -13.65
CA PRO A 92 -3.77 -3.90 -13.60
C PRO A 92 -4.63 -3.83 -12.32
N SER A 93 -4.72 -4.92 -11.55
CA SER A 93 -5.46 -4.96 -10.29
C SER A 93 -4.64 -4.53 -9.07
N LEU A 94 -3.34 -4.20 -9.25
CA LEU A 94 -2.33 -3.93 -8.20
C LEU A 94 -2.06 -5.13 -7.27
N ILE A 95 -3.10 -5.78 -6.74
CA ILE A 95 -3.06 -7.03 -5.98
C ILE A 95 -4.08 -7.96 -6.62
N SER A 96 -3.67 -9.16 -7.02
CA SER A 96 -4.61 -10.15 -7.56
C SER A 96 -5.37 -10.85 -6.43
N LEU A 97 -6.68 -11.00 -6.59
CA LEU A 97 -7.53 -11.81 -5.70
C LEU A 97 -7.07 -13.28 -5.63
N GLN A 98 -6.33 -13.79 -6.64
CA GLN A 98 -5.80 -15.14 -6.63
C GLN A 98 -4.56 -15.29 -5.72
N LEU A 99 -3.91 -14.18 -5.38
CA LEU A 99 -2.75 -14.16 -4.49
C LEU A 99 -3.19 -14.19 -3.02
N LEU A 100 -4.23 -13.43 -2.66
CA LEU A 100 -4.66 -13.21 -1.27
C LEU A 100 -4.86 -14.49 -0.45
N PRO A 101 -5.51 -15.56 -0.94
CA PRO A 101 -5.74 -16.77 -0.14
C PRO A 101 -4.44 -17.52 0.22
N LYS A 102 -3.33 -17.20 -0.44
CA LYS A 102 -2.02 -17.85 -0.26
C LYS A 102 -1.09 -17.06 0.66
N LEU A 103 -1.51 -15.86 1.06
CA LEU A 103 -0.70 -14.96 1.87
C LEU A 103 -0.81 -15.33 3.35
N ALA A 104 0.29 -15.12 4.09
CA ALA A 104 0.22 -15.11 5.53
C ALA A 104 -0.54 -13.87 6.03
N ASP A 105 -1.01 -13.89 7.27
CA ASP A 105 -1.76 -12.76 7.84
C ASP A 105 -0.97 -11.45 7.81
N ASP A 106 0.32 -11.48 8.12
CA ASP A 106 1.21 -10.31 8.06
C ASP A 106 1.34 -9.76 6.63
N ASP A 107 1.40 -10.64 5.62
CA ASP A 107 1.46 -10.25 4.22
C ASP A 107 0.13 -9.66 3.74
N CYS A 108 -1.00 -10.14 4.26
CA CYS A 108 -2.32 -9.54 4.03
C CYS A 108 -2.40 -8.12 4.59
N LEU A 109 -1.81 -7.87 5.76
CA LEU A 109 -1.75 -6.52 6.35
C LEU A 109 -0.87 -5.59 5.51
N ALA A 110 0.28 -6.06 5.00
CA ALA A 110 1.10 -5.26 4.10
C ALA A 110 0.41 -4.93 2.77
N ALA A 111 -0.32 -5.90 2.22
CA ALA A 111 -1.14 -5.69 1.02
C ALA A 111 -2.25 -4.66 1.29
N LEU A 112 -2.86 -4.69 2.48
CA LEU A 112 -3.86 -3.73 2.90
C LEU A 112 -3.26 -2.32 3.06
N ASP A 113 -2.07 -2.18 3.63
CA ASP A 113 -1.39 -0.89 3.77
C ASP A 113 -1.07 -0.26 2.40
N LEU A 114 -0.62 -1.07 1.44
CA LEU A 114 -0.45 -0.65 0.06
C LEU A 114 -1.78 -0.17 -0.55
N LEU A 115 -2.83 -0.97 -0.39
CA LEU A 115 -4.15 -0.68 -0.92
C LEU A 115 -4.75 0.60 -0.34
N HIS A 116 -4.57 0.81 0.97
CA HIS A 116 -5.01 2.01 1.67
C HIS A 116 -4.26 3.25 1.16
N SER A 117 -2.93 3.19 1.03
CA SER A 117 -2.15 4.29 0.45
C SER A 117 -2.60 4.60 -0.98
N PHE A 118 -2.88 3.56 -1.78
CA PHE A 118 -3.42 3.70 -3.12
C PHE A 118 -4.80 4.41 -3.14
N LEU A 119 -5.78 3.93 -2.35
CA LEU A 119 -7.16 4.45 -2.37
C LEU A 119 -7.36 5.79 -1.66
N VAL A 120 -6.46 6.15 -0.74
CA VAL A 120 -6.61 7.37 0.09
C VAL A 120 -5.60 8.44 -0.30
N GLU A 121 -4.33 8.08 -0.45
CA GLU A 121 -3.25 9.07 -0.66
C GLU A 121 -3.02 9.36 -2.14
N HIS A 122 -3.17 8.35 -3.01
CA HIS A 122 -2.80 8.44 -4.44
C HIS A 122 -3.94 8.22 -5.43
N LEU A 123 -5.20 8.21 -4.95
CA LEU A 123 -6.38 7.82 -5.74
C LEU A 123 -6.46 8.51 -7.11
N PHE A 124 -6.36 9.84 -7.13
CA PHE A 124 -6.57 10.62 -8.35
C PHE A 124 -5.60 10.27 -9.48
N ARG A 125 -4.33 9.99 -9.14
CA ARG A 125 -3.30 9.62 -10.10
C ARG A 125 -3.34 8.14 -10.43
N ALA A 126 -3.53 7.31 -9.43
CA ALA A 126 -3.39 5.88 -9.58
C ALA A 126 -4.61 5.26 -10.31
N GLN A 127 -5.79 5.87 -10.23
CA GLN A 127 -6.97 5.46 -11.00
C GLN A 127 -6.81 5.60 -12.52
N GLU A 128 -5.84 6.40 -13.00
CA GLU A 128 -5.53 6.50 -14.44
C GLU A 128 -4.92 5.19 -14.99
N TYR A 129 -4.38 4.34 -14.10
CA TYR A 129 -3.63 3.13 -14.48
C TYR A 129 -4.24 1.84 -13.93
N PHE A 130 -4.83 1.87 -12.73
CA PHE A 130 -5.33 0.68 -12.04
C PHE A 130 -6.85 0.68 -11.93
N SER A 131 -7.42 -0.52 -11.88
CA SER A 131 -8.87 -0.67 -11.66
C SER A 131 -9.24 -0.36 -10.21
N ILE A 132 -10.03 0.70 -10.02
CA ILE A 132 -10.65 1.01 -8.72
C ILE A 132 -11.54 -0.14 -8.27
N GLN A 133 -12.35 -0.70 -9.17
CA GLN A 133 -13.21 -1.84 -8.86
C GLN A 133 -12.41 -3.04 -8.31
N ALA A 134 -11.32 -3.42 -8.97
CA ALA A 134 -10.49 -4.54 -8.50
C ALA A 134 -9.86 -4.24 -7.12
N SER A 135 -9.45 -2.99 -6.90
CA SER A 135 -8.89 -2.53 -5.62
C SER A 135 -9.92 -2.61 -4.50
N LEU A 136 -11.15 -2.16 -4.74
CA LEU A 136 -12.25 -2.28 -3.78
C LEU A 136 -12.66 -3.74 -3.51
N GLN A 137 -12.60 -4.62 -4.52
CA GLN A 137 -12.83 -6.05 -4.31
C GLN A 137 -11.78 -6.68 -3.40
N VAL A 138 -10.49 -6.31 -3.52
CA VAL A 138 -9.43 -6.73 -2.60
C VAL A 138 -9.71 -6.24 -1.18
N LEU A 139 -10.15 -4.98 -1.03
CA LEU A 139 -10.49 -4.40 0.27
C LEU A 139 -11.64 -5.17 0.95
N ILE A 140 -12.71 -5.47 0.20
CA ILE A 140 -13.85 -6.25 0.69
C ILE A 140 -13.42 -7.67 1.07
N TYR A 141 -12.58 -8.31 0.25
CA TYR A 141 -12.05 -9.64 0.57
C TYR A 141 -11.31 -9.64 1.92
N LEU A 142 -10.45 -8.65 2.16
CA LEU A 142 -9.70 -8.51 3.41
C LEU A 142 -10.61 -8.15 4.60
N ALA A 143 -11.66 -7.36 4.39
CA ALA A 143 -12.66 -7.08 5.42
C ALA A 143 -13.44 -8.34 5.84
N CYS A 144 -13.55 -9.33 4.95
CA CYS A 144 -14.17 -10.63 5.18
C CYS A 144 -13.18 -11.75 5.54
N HIS A 145 -11.91 -11.42 5.81
CA HIS A 145 -10.84 -12.39 6.07
C HIS A 145 -11.12 -13.27 7.30
N PRO A 146 -10.72 -14.55 7.36
CA PRO A 146 -10.94 -15.41 8.54
C PRO A 146 -10.23 -14.93 9.81
N ASN A 147 -9.05 -14.30 9.68
CA ASN A 147 -8.33 -13.71 10.81
C ASN A 147 -8.95 -12.38 11.26
N TRP A 148 -9.26 -12.28 12.56
CA TRP A 148 -9.84 -11.09 13.19
C TRP A 148 -8.99 -9.82 13.07
N GLU A 149 -7.67 -9.92 13.26
CA GLU A 149 -6.78 -8.75 13.20
C GLU A 149 -6.75 -8.14 11.80
N VAL A 150 -6.70 -8.99 10.75
CA VAL A 150 -6.81 -8.56 9.35
C VAL A 150 -8.14 -7.84 9.11
N ARG A 151 -9.27 -8.40 9.57
CA ARG A 151 -10.59 -7.75 9.43
C ARG A 151 -10.66 -6.39 10.11
N LYS A 152 -10.12 -6.28 11.32
CA LYS A 152 -10.14 -5.05 12.10
C LYS A 152 -9.40 -3.92 11.36
N VAL A 153 -8.19 -4.19 10.90
CA VAL A 153 -7.40 -3.20 10.14
C VAL A 153 -8.08 -2.88 8.80
N ALA A 154 -8.63 -3.90 8.12
CA ALA A 154 -9.34 -3.70 6.86
C ALA A 154 -10.59 -2.83 7.03
N TYR A 155 -11.34 -3.02 8.12
CA TYR A 155 -12.49 -2.18 8.47
C TYR A 155 -12.08 -0.72 8.72
N ASP A 156 -11.01 -0.50 9.49
CA ASP A 156 -10.49 0.85 9.75
C ASP A 156 -10.00 1.53 8.47
N ALA A 157 -9.32 0.80 7.59
CA ALA A 157 -8.92 1.28 6.27
C ALA A 157 -10.13 1.61 5.39
N THR A 158 -11.14 0.73 5.36
CA THR A 158 -12.39 0.94 4.62
C THR A 158 -13.09 2.20 5.09
N LYS A 159 -13.21 2.41 6.40
CA LYS A 159 -13.81 3.63 6.95
C LYS A 159 -13.11 4.89 6.44
N LYS A 160 -11.78 4.89 6.37
CA LYS A 160 -11.00 6.02 5.83
C LYS A 160 -11.23 6.21 4.34
N VAL A 161 -11.26 5.13 3.54
CA VAL A 161 -11.58 5.18 2.11
C VAL A 161 -12.95 5.82 1.88
N LEU A 162 -14.00 5.33 2.58
CA LEU A 162 -15.35 5.87 2.48
C LEU A 162 -15.45 7.34 2.92
N SER A 163 -14.64 7.73 3.92
CA SER A 163 -14.58 9.13 4.38
C SER A 163 -13.80 10.04 3.42
N SER A 164 -12.97 9.48 2.56
CA SER A 164 -12.08 10.23 1.65
C SER A 164 -12.72 10.51 0.29
N SER A 165 -13.67 9.68 -0.16
CA SER A 165 -14.39 9.88 -1.43
C SER A 165 -15.80 9.30 -1.37
N SER A 166 -16.80 10.13 -1.70
CA SER A 166 -18.21 9.69 -1.80
C SER A 166 -18.43 8.69 -2.93
N ASP A 167 -17.73 8.86 -4.05
CA ASP A 167 -17.89 8.01 -5.23
C ASP A 167 -17.41 6.58 -4.91
N LEU A 168 -16.29 6.48 -4.20
CA LEU A 168 -15.80 5.19 -3.71
C LEU A 168 -16.78 4.54 -2.73
N ALA A 169 -17.58 5.31 -2.00
CA ALA A 169 -18.54 4.76 -1.05
C ALA A 169 -19.69 4.04 -1.75
N GLU A 170 -20.22 4.61 -2.83
CA GLU A 170 -21.25 3.97 -3.65
C GLU A 170 -20.71 2.70 -4.32
N ASP A 171 -19.53 2.78 -4.94
CA ASP A 171 -18.88 1.63 -5.58
C ASP A 171 -18.58 0.50 -4.58
N THR A 172 -18.11 0.85 -3.39
CA THR A 172 -17.81 -0.13 -2.33
C THR A 172 -19.09 -0.83 -1.87
N LEU A 173 -20.18 -0.09 -1.66
CA LEU A 173 -21.47 -0.67 -1.26
C LEU A 173 -22.03 -1.59 -2.34
N TYR A 174 -21.98 -1.16 -3.60
CA TYR A 174 -22.41 -1.98 -4.73
C TYR A 174 -21.63 -3.30 -4.79
N LEU A 175 -20.29 -3.24 -4.77
CA LEU A 175 -19.45 -4.43 -4.81
C LEU A 175 -19.63 -5.33 -3.60
N PHE A 176 -19.85 -4.75 -2.41
CA PHE A 176 -20.14 -5.52 -1.21
C PHE A 176 -21.46 -6.29 -1.34
N THR A 177 -22.52 -5.65 -1.86
CA THR A 177 -23.81 -6.32 -2.07
C THR A 177 -23.72 -7.44 -3.10
N ASP A 178 -22.97 -7.24 -4.18
CA ASP A 178 -22.72 -8.26 -5.20
C ASP A 178 -21.96 -9.46 -4.63
N TRP A 179 -20.86 -9.20 -3.91
CA TRP A 179 -20.10 -10.24 -3.21
C TRP A 179 -20.98 -11.01 -2.21
N PHE A 180 -21.72 -10.30 -1.37
CA PHE A 180 -22.61 -10.90 -0.38
C PHE A 180 -23.64 -11.81 -1.04
N PHE A 181 -24.24 -11.38 -2.14
CA PHE A 181 -25.24 -12.16 -2.87
C PHE A 181 -24.66 -13.43 -3.50
N ILE A 182 -23.45 -13.35 -4.06
CA ILE A 182 -22.73 -14.51 -4.61
C ILE A 182 -22.38 -15.50 -3.50
N SER A 183 -21.72 -15.03 -2.43
CA SER A 183 -21.33 -15.88 -1.30
C SER A 183 -22.54 -16.51 -0.59
N TRP A 184 -23.64 -15.76 -0.48
CA TRP A 184 -24.89 -16.27 0.06
C TRP A 184 -25.50 -17.36 -0.85
N ARG A 185 -25.57 -17.13 -2.17
CA ARG A 185 -26.08 -18.11 -3.13
C ARG A 185 -25.27 -19.40 -3.12
N GLU A 186 -23.95 -19.32 -3.03
CA GLU A 186 -23.09 -20.49 -2.93
C GLU A 186 -23.38 -21.30 -1.66
N THR A 187 -23.60 -20.63 -0.53
CA THR A 187 -23.96 -21.27 0.74
C THR A 187 -25.32 -22.00 0.65
N VAL A 188 -26.33 -21.36 0.07
CA VAL A 188 -27.68 -21.96 -0.11
C VAL A 188 -27.68 -23.11 -1.14
N ASN A 189 -26.85 -23.01 -2.18
CA ASN A 189 -26.67 -24.11 -3.15
C ASN A 189 -25.90 -25.31 -2.59
N VAL A 190 -25.07 -25.10 -1.57
CA VAL A 190 -24.41 -26.20 -0.83
C VAL A 190 -25.41 -26.90 0.09
N GLU A 191 -26.26 -26.15 0.80
CA GLU A 191 -27.33 -26.75 1.62
C GLU A 191 -28.30 -27.59 0.77
N THR A 192 -28.70 -27.12 -0.42
CA THR A 192 -29.58 -27.89 -1.32
C THR A 192 -28.93 -29.14 -1.94
N ARG A 193 -27.59 -29.30 -1.90
CA ARG A 193 -26.91 -30.55 -2.26
C ARG A 193 -26.72 -31.51 -1.08
N VAL A 194 -26.86 -31.04 0.15
CA VAL A 194 -26.72 -31.86 1.38
C VAL A 194 -28.07 -32.33 1.91
N PHE A 195 -29.18 -31.70 1.53
CA PHE A 195 -30.53 -32.19 1.80
C PHE A 195 -31.01 -33.25 0.77
N THR A 196 -30.28 -34.37 0.65
CA THR A 196 -30.99 -35.64 0.45
C THR A 196 -31.49 -36.06 1.82
N CYS A 197 -32.79 -35.88 2.05
CA CYS A 197 -33.49 -36.20 3.29
C CYS A 197 -33.10 -37.60 3.79
N ARG A 198 -32.36 -37.67 4.92
CA ARG A 198 -32.51 -38.83 5.81
C ARG A 198 -33.77 -38.57 6.63
N PRO A 199 -34.76 -39.49 6.62
CA PRO A 199 -35.88 -39.37 7.54
C PRO A 199 -35.36 -39.53 8.97
N ILE A 200 -35.61 -38.52 9.79
CA ILE A 200 -35.42 -38.61 11.24
C ILE A 200 -36.60 -39.43 11.76
N ASP A 201 -36.32 -40.67 12.17
CA ASP A 201 -37.26 -41.49 12.94
C ASP A 201 -37.58 -40.78 14.26
N ILE A 202 -38.79 -40.21 14.33
CA ILE A 202 -39.39 -39.80 15.60
C ILE A 202 -40.28 -40.95 16.05
N LYS A 203 -39.76 -41.76 16.99
CA LYS A 203 -40.57 -42.72 17.74
C LYS A 203 -41.59 -41.94 18.59
N CYS A 204 -42.87 -42.14 18.29
CA CYS A 204 -43.98 -41.89 19.22
C CYS A 204 -44.02 -42.98 20.29
#